data_AF-A0A946XZF6-F1
#
_entry.id   AF-A0A946XZF6-F1
#
_cell.length_a   1.000
_cell.length_b   1.000
_cell.length_c   1.000
_cell.angle_alpha   90.00
_cell.angle_beta   90.00
_cell.angle_gamma   90.00
#
_symmetry.space_group_name_H-M   'P 1'
#
loop_
_entity.id
_entity.type
_entity.pdbx_description
1 polymer ?
#
loop_
_entity_poly.entity_id
_entity_poly.type
_entity_poly.pdbx_seq_one_letter_code
_entity_poly.pdbx_strand_id
1 'polypeptide(L)'
;MANHEVQVQPRQLLAAAHQHLTNTFFRQDKTEAKRAFNDISAGRSIPFLEISSGDKGEVYCSLALDHSEYIGKLNFSAFRDVLGAHLQLIADKLKNDENLNIFTNEQTGDLLFNIPGIMQRDGTVNVLVTGIEQRKAGELTVKLMFLDPANFIDPARVS
;
A
#
# COMPACT_ATOMS: atom_id res chain seq x y z
N MET A 1 -13.92 -23.45 19.16
CA MET A 1 -13.79 -21.98 19.26
C MET A 1 -14.01 -21.44 17.87
N ALA A 2 -15.06 -20.65 17.64
CA ALA A 2 -15.32 -20.08 16.32
C ALA A 2 -14.30 -18.96 16.08
N ASN A 3 -13.36 -19.19 15.15
CA ASN A 3 -12.52 -18.13 14.61
C ASN A 3 -13.45 -17.06 14.04
N HIS A 4 -13.59 -15.94 14.74
CA HIS A 4 -14.18 -14.75 14.14
C HIS A 4 -13.11 -14.15 13.25
N GLU A 5 -13.04 -14.64 12.01
CA GLU A 5 -12.33 -13.94 10.95
C GLU A 5 -13.05 -12.61 10.74
N VAL A 6 -12.37 -11.52 11.09
CA VAL A 6 -12.83 -10.19 10.76
C VAL A 6 -12.66 -10.00 9.26
N GLN A 7 -13.70 -10.32 8.50
CA GLN A 7 -13.73 -10.13 7.04
C GLN A 7 -14.06 -8.67 6.73
N VAL A 8 -13.06 -7.79 6.78
CA VAL A 8 -13.15 -6.46 6.17
C VAL A 8 -13.12 -6.63 4.65
N GLN A 9 -14.07 -6.04 3.94
CA GLN A 9 -14.10 -6.13 2.48
C GLN A 9 -12.85 -5.47 1.87
N PRO A 10 -12.18 -6.06 0.86
CA PRO A 10 -10.95 -5.52 0.30
C PRO A 10 -11.07 -4.07 -0.19
N ARG A 11 -12.20 -3.68 -0.80
CA ARG A 11 -12.45 -2.30 -1.22
C ARG A 11 -12.50 -1.33 -0.03
N GLN A 12 -13.14 -1.72 1.07
CA GLN A 12 -13.21 -0.92 2.29
C GLN A 12 -11.82 -0.76 2.92
N LEU A 13 -11.04 -1.85 2.95
CA LEU A 13 -9.67 -1.85 3.45
C LEU A 13 -8.76 -0.93 2.62
N LEU A 14 -8.84 -1.01 1.28
CA LEU A 14 -8.07 -0.14 0.40
C LEU A 14 -8.49 1.33 0.55
N ALA A 15 -9.79 1.62 0.69
CA ALA A 15 -10.27 2.98 0.90
C ALA A 15 -9.77 3.57 2.23
N ALA A 16 -9.81 2.79 3.31
CA ALA A 16 -9.29 3.19 4.61
C ALA A 16 -7.77 3.43 4.57
N ALA A 17 -7.02 2.51 3.94
CA ALA A 17 -5.59 2.63 3.74
C ALA A 17 -5.24 3.87 2.90
N HIS A 18 -5.94 4.11 1.79
CA HIS A 18 -5.75 5.28 0.94
C HIS A 18 -5.95 6.59 1.73
N GLN A 19 -7.03 6.69 2.49
CA GLN A 19 -7.31 7.87 3.32
C GLN A 19 -6.23 8.09 4.37
N HIS A 20 -5.82 7.03 5.09
CA HIS A 20 -4.81 7.15 6.12
C HIS A 20 -3.43 7.46 5.52
N LEU A 21 -3.02 6.82 4.42
CA LEU A 21 -1.76 7.12 3.72
C LEU A 21 -1.73 8.59 3.27
N THR A 22 -2.85 9.09 2.72
CA THR A 22 -3.00 10.49 2.33
C THR A 22 -2.82 11.41 3.54
N ASN A 23 -3.48 11.11 4.65
CA ASN A 23 -3.37 11.90 5.88
C ASN A 23 -1.93 11.89 6.42
N THR A 24 -1.32 10.70 6.56
CA THR A 24 0.01 10.48 7.12
C THR A 24 1.13 11.07 6.26
N PHE A 25 1.06 11.01 4.94
CA PHE A 25 2.19 11.45 4.12
C PHE A 25 2.00 12.81 3.45
N PHE A 26 0.76 13.32 3.38
CA PHE A 26 0.46 14.55 2.65
C PHE A 26 -0.25 15.63 3.44
N ARG A 27 -1.00 15.31 4.51
CA ARG A 27 -1.78 16.32 5.27
C ARG A 27 -1.24 16.64 6.66
N GLN A 28 -0.65 15.68 7.36
CA GLN A 28 -0.04 15.92 8.68
C GLN A 28 1.26 16.74 8.60
N ASP A 29 1.83 17.07 9.76
CA ASP A 29 3.09 17.84 9.82
C ASP A 29 4.23 17.12 9.09
N LYS A 30 5.09 17.91 8.44
CA LYS A 30 6.21 17.39 7.62
C LYS A 30 7.19 16.58 8.46
N THR A 31 7.36 16.91 9.74
CA THR A 31 8.24 16.20 10.68
C THR A 31 7.70 14.81 10.99
N GLU A 32 6.40 14.71 11.26
CA GLU A 32 5.73 13.43 11.53
C GLU A 32 5.73 12.52 10.31
N ALA A 33 5.42 13.07 9.12
CA ALA A 33 5.46 12.32 7.87
C ALA A 33 6.88 11.80 7.56
N LYS A 34 7.92 12.61 7.81
CA LYS A 34 9.31 12.18 7.67
C LYS A 34 9.68 11.11 8.69
N ARG A 35 9.22 11.23 9.94
CA ARG A 35 9.45 10.22 10.98
C ARG A 35 8.85 8.88 10.57
N ALA A 36 7.58 8.87 10.16
CA ALA A 36 6.91 7.67 9.67
C ALA A 36 7.66 7.04 8.48
N PHE A 37 8.09 7.86 7.51
CA PHE A 37 8.90 7.39 6.38
C PHE A 37 10.25 6.80 6.83
N ASN A 38 10.97 7.47 7.72
CA ASN A 38 12.25 6.98 8.24
C ASN A 38 12.07 5.66 9.00
N ASP A 39 10.96 5.49 9.71
CA ASP A 39 10.66 4.27 10.44
C ASP A 39 10.44 3.10 9.47
N ILE A 40 9.55 3.26 8.48
CA ILE A 40 9.23 2.19 7.51
C ILE A 40 10.36 1.91 6.52
N SER A 41 11.13 2.91 6.09
CA SER A 41 12.28 2.73 5.20
C SER A 41 13.45 2.02 5.89
N ALA A 42 13.52 2.07 7.22
CA ALA A 42 14.42 1.25 8.03
C ALA A 42 13.93 -0.19 8.25
N GLY A 43 12.83 -0.60 7.59
CA GLY A 43 12.26 -1.93 7.71
C GLY A 43 11.37 -2.15 8.94
N ARG A 44 11.03 -1.09 9.68
CA ARG A 44 10.07 -1.21 10.80
C ARG A 44 8.64 -1.24 10.29
N SER A 45 7.79 -1.98 11.00
CA SER A 45 6.35 -1.84 10.88
C SER A 45 5.85 -0.88 11.95
N ILE A 46 5.03 0.10 11.57
CA ILE A 46 4.49 1.12 12.49
C ILE A 46 2.98 0.96 12.65
N PRO A 47 2.39 1.29 13.81
CA PRO A 47 0.94 1.40 13.94
C PRO A 47 0.38 2.37 12.89
N PHE A 48 -0.70 1.98 12.24
CA PHE A 48 -1.18 2.72 11.07
C PHE A 48 -2.65 3.09 11.15
N LEU A 49 -3.56 2.12 11.26
CA LEU A 49 -4.98 2.43 11.42
C LEU A 49 -5.72 1.32 12.19
N GLU A 50 -6.86 1.67 12.76
CA GLU A 50 -7.80 0.74 13.37
C GLU A 50 -9.10 0.79 12.58
N ILE A 51 -9.61 -0.37 12.15
CA ILE A 51 -10.88 -0.49 11.43
C ILE A 51 -11.87 -1.20 12.32
N SER A 52 -12.93 -0.48 12.70
CA SER A 52 -14.06 -1.11 13.36
C SER A 52 -14.85 -1.93 12.36
N SER A 53 -14.94 -3.24 12.60
CA SER A 53 -15.76 -4.17 11.84
C SER A 53 -17.14 -4.38 12.48
N GLY A 54 -17.63 -3.37 13.21
CA GLY A 54 -18.90 -3.44 13.93
C GLY A 54 -18.92 -4.61 14.92
N ASP A 55 -19.94 -5.47 14.80
CA ASP A 55 -20.15 -6.62 15.70
C ASP A 55 -19.02 -7.67 15.66
N LYS A 56 -18.11 -7.57 14.68
CA LYS A 56 -17.03 -8.54 14.48
C LYS A 56 -15.70 -8.16 15.15
N GLY A 57 -15.64 -6.98 15.80
CA GLY A 57 -14.46 -6.50 16.52
C GLY A 57 -13.58 -5.54 15.71
N GLU A 58 -12.48 -5.12 16.34
CA GLU A 58 -11.53 -4.16 15.79
C GLU A 58 -10.42 -4.87 15.01
N VAL A 59 -10.03 -4.30 13.88
CA VAL A 59 -8.85 -4.72 13.10
C VAL A 59 -7.75 -3.71 13.26
N TYR A 60 -6.62 -4.15 13.80
CA TYR A 60 -5.42 -3.35 13.93
C TYR A 60 -4.54 -3.52 12.69
N CYS A 61 -4.29 -2.43 12.00
CA CYS A 61 -3.42 -2.38 10.84
C CYS A 61 -2.10 -1.70 11.19
N SER A 62 -1.01 -2.33 10.78
CA SER A 62 0.32 -1.73 10.75
C SER A 62 0.71 -1.35 9.32
N LEU A 63 1.67 -0.44 9.16
CA LEU A 63 2.23 -0.02 7.88
C LEU A 63 3.68 -0.46 7.78
N ALA A 64 4.01 -1.10 6.66
CA ALA A 64 5.38 -1.47 6.31
C ALA A 64 5.71 -1.02 4.88
N LEU A 65 7.00 -0.90 4.60
CA LEU A 65 7.53 -0.60 3.28
C LEU A 65 8.52 -1.69 2.86
N ASP A 66 8.29 -2.26 1.69
CA ASP A 66 9.23 -3.10 0.99
C ASP A 66 9.78 -2.32 -0.20
N HIS A 67 11.07 -1.95 -0.10
CA HIS A 67 11.76 -1.18 -1.12
C HIS A 67 12.92 -1.96 -1.77
N SER A 68 12.89 -3.30 -1.67
CA SER A 68 13.94 -4.16 -2.26
C SER A 68 14.14 -3.92 -3.75
N GLU A 69 13.05 -3.66 -4.48
CA GLU A 69 13.05 -3.41 -5.93
C GLU A 69 13.16 -1.91 -6.29
N TYR A 70 13.35 -1.02 -5.31
CA TYR A 70 13.52 0.40 -5.63
C TYR A 70 14.88 0.67 -6.27
N ILE A 71 14.87 1.29 -7.45
CA ILE A 71 16.07 1.66 -8.19
C ILE A 71 16.54 3.05 -7.75
N GLY A 72 17.71 3.10 -7.13
CA GLY A 72 18.37 4.34 -6.70
C GLY A 72 18.25 4.61 -5.19
N LYS A 73 18.41 5.87 -4.78
CA LYS A 73 18.32 6.26 -3.37
C LYS A 73 16.91 6.73 -3.02
N LEU A 74 16.16 5.90 -2.30
CA LEU A 74 14.84 6.27 -1.80
C LEU A 74 14.95 7.30 -0.67
N ASN A 75 14.61 8.55 -0.97
CA ASN A 75 14.48 9.61 0.02
C ASN A 75 13.01 10.00 0.18
N PHE A 76 12.69 10.79 1.22
CA PHE A 76 11.31 11.19 1.51
C PHE A 76 10.58 11.88 0.35
N SER A 77 11.29 12.67 -0.46
CA SER A 77 10.68 13.32 -1.63
C SER A 77 10.32 12.29 -2.69
N ALA A 78 11.29 11.43 -3.06
CA ALA A 78 11.08 10.38 -4.07
C ALA A 78 9.95 9.41 -3.65
N PHE A 79 9.90 9.07 -2.35
CA PHE A 79 8.81 8.29 -1.77
C PHE A 79 7.45 8.98 -1.91
N ARG A 80 7.36 10.27 -1.59
CA ARG A 80 6.11 11.03 -1.73
C ARG A 80 5.66 11.16 -3.18
N ASP A 81 6.59 11.31 -4.11
CA ASP A 81 6.28 11.43 -5.54
C ASP A 81 5.59 10.14 -6.04
N VAL A 82 6.18 8.97 -5.78
CA VAL A 82 5.62 7.68 -6.22
C VAL A 82 4.38 7.27 -5.42
N LEU A 83 4.34 7.52 -4.10
CA LEU A 83 3.14 7.29 -3.31
C LEU A 83 1.98 8.18 -3.78
N GLY A 84 2.24 9.43 -4.15
CA GLY A 84 1.23 10.33 -4.68
C GLY A 84 0.62 9.81 -5.99
N ALA A 85 1.47 9.34 -6.92
CA ALA A 85 1.02 8.71 -8.15
C ALA A 85 0.16 7.45 -7.89
N HIS A 86 0.58 6.62 -6.93
CA HIS A 86 -0.17 5.43 -6.53
C HIS A 86 -1.54 5.76 -5.91
N LEU A 87 -1.58 6.71 -4.97
CA LEU A 87 -2.81 7.12 -4.30
C LEU A 87 -3.80 7.76 -5.26
N GLN A 88 -3.33 8.55 -6.24
CA GLN A 88 -4.21 9.13 -7.26
C GLN A 88 -4.93 8.04 -8.06
N LEU A 89 -4.21 7.00 -8.50
CA LEU A 89 -4.81 5.89 -9.23
C LEU A 89 -5.81 5.08 -8.38
N ILE A 90 -5.50 4.88 -7.09
CA ILE A 90 -6.45 4.27 -6.16
C ILE A 90 -7.71 5.14 -6.04
N ALA A 91 -7.56 6.45 -5.86
CA ALA A 91 -8.68 7.38 -5.74
C ALA A 91 -9.60 7.33 -6.96
N ASP A 92 -9.02 7.32 -8.17
CA ASP A 92 -9.76 7.25 -9.42
C ASP A 92 -10.54 5.93 -9.53
N LYS A 93 -9.90 4.79 -9.23
CA LYS A 93 -10.55 3.48 -9.22
C LYS A 93 -11.65 3.33 -8.18
N LEU A 94 -11.44 3.90 -6.99
CA LEU A 94 -12.45 3.91 -5.93
C LEU A 94 -13.65 4.76 -6.34
N LYS A 95 -13.41 5.95 -6.89
CA LYS A 95 -14.45 6.90 -7.32
C LYS A 95 -15.29 6.36 -8.47
N ASN A 96 -14.67 5.68 -9.43
CA ASN A 96 -15.34 5.17 -10.62
C ASN A 96 -15.93 3.76 -10.43
N ASP A 97 -15.85 3.20 -9.21
CA ASP A 97 -16.20 1.80 -8.91
C ASP A 97 -15.56 0.77 -9.87
N GLU A 98 -14.33 1.06 -10.31
CA GLU A 98 -13.59 0.17 -11.21
C GLU A 98 -13.08 -1.08 -10.48
N ASN A 99 -12.76 -2.13 -11.26
CA ASN A 99 -12.06 -3.29 -10.74
C ASN A 99 -10.70 -2.89 -10.14
N LEU A 100 -10.45 -3.38 -8.92
CA LEU A 100 -9.23 -3.13 -8.15
C LEU A 100 -8.08 -4.10 -8.50
N ASN A 101 -8.30 -5.05 -9.41
CA ASN A 101 -7.33 -6.04 -9.88
C ASN A 101 -6.57 -6.71 -8.71
N ILE A 102 -7.34 -7.39 -7.85
CA ILE A 102 -6.81 -7.99 -6.62
C ILE A 102 -6.28 -9.39 -6.93
N PHE A 103 -5.03 -9.66 -6.56
CA PHE A 103 -4.51 -11.01 -6.48
C PHE A 103 -4.58 -11.51 -5.04
N THR A 104 -5.03 -12.75 -4.85
CA THR A 104 -5.16 -13.38 -3.53
C THR A 104 -4.15 -14.53 -3.44
N ASN A 105 -3.41 -14.58 -2.34
CA ASN A 105 -2.67 -15.79 -1.99
C ASN A 105 -3.62 -16.75 -1.27
N GLU A 106 -4.04 -17.81 -1.95
CA GLU A 106 -4.98 -18.81 -1.42
C GLU A 106 -4.47 -19.56 -0.17
N GLN A 107 -3.16 -19.57 0.09
CA GLN A 107 -2.59 -20.24 1.25
C GLN A 107 -2.58 -19.36 2.51
N THR A 108 -2.31 -18.07 2.36
CA THR A 108 -2.14 -17.12 3.48
C THR A 108 -3.33 -16.18 3.65
N GLY A 109 -4.17 -16.02 2.62
CA GLY A 109 -5.22 -15.02 2.58
C GLY A 109 -4.71 -13.60 2.32
N ASP A 110 -3.44 -13.44 1.92
CA ASP A 110 -2.85 -12.14 1.59
C ASP A 110 -3.46 -11.59 0.30
N LEU A 111 -3.58 -10.26 0.24
CA LEU A 111 -4.13 -9.55 -0.90
C LEU A 111 -3.06 -8.66 -1.52
N LEU A 112 -3.02 -8.58 -2.84
CA LEU A 112 -2.21 -7.63 -3.59
C LEU A 112 -3.11 -6.83 -4.51
N PHE A 113 -3.20 -5.52 -4.27
CA PHE A 113 -3.93 -4.60 -5.14
C PHE A 113 -3.01 -4.19 -6.29
N ASN A 114 -3.22 -4.77 -7.47
CA ASN A 114 -2.41 -4.49 -8.66
C ASN A 114 -2.83 -3.16 -9.33
N ILE A 115 -2.59 -2.06 -8.62
CA ILE A 115 -2.84 -0.69 -9.05
C ILE A 115 -1.49 0.03 -9.03
N PRO A 116 -0.68 -0.05 -10.11
CA PRO A 116 0.71 0.38 -10.08
C PRO A 116 0.83 1.91 -10.11
N GLY A 117 1.34 2.51 -9.03
CA GLY A 117 1.84 3.88 -9.06
C GLY A 117 3.21 3.92 -9.73
N ILE A 118 3.31 4.55 -10.89
CA ILE A 118 4.55 4.60 -11.68
C ILE A 118 5.18 5.98 -11.52
N MET A 119 6.47 5.99 -11.21
CA MET A 119 7.28 7.21 -11.18
C MET A 119 8.51 7.02 -12.06
N GLN A 120 8.76 7.98 -12.95
CA GLN A 120 9.96 8.02 -13.79
C GLN A 120 10.82 9.22 -13.38
N ARG A 121 12.08 8.97 -13.04
CA ARG A 121 13.02 10.01 -12.64
C ARG A 121 14.44 9.60 -12.96
N ASP A 122 15.21 10.52 -13.53
CA ASP A 122 16.64 10.34 -13.84
C ASP A 122 16.91 9.04 -14.66
N GLY A 123 16.00 8.69 -15.57
CA GLY A 123 16.09 7.49 -16.40
C GLY A 123 15.71 6.18 -15.70
N THR A 124 15.28 6.24 -14.44
CA THR A 124 14.81 5.09 -13.66
C THR A 124 13.29 5.09 -13.57
N VAL A 125 12.70 3.90 -13.67
CA VAL A 125 11.27 3.68 -13.43
C VAL A 125 11.13 2.95 -12.10
N ASN A 126 10.23 3.39 -11.24
CA ASN A 126 9.89 2.70 -10.01
C ASN A 126 8.37 2.50 -9.95
N VAL A 127 7.94 1.31 -9.54
CA VAL A 127 6.53 0.93 -9.46
C VAL A 127 6.18 0.60 -8.02
N LEU A 128 5.12 1.23 -7.49
CA LEU A 128 4.60 0.97 -6.16
C LEU A 128 3.19 0.36 -6.22
N VAL A 129 2.96 -0.67 -5.41
CA VAL A 129 1.64 -1.26 -5.19
C VAL A 129 1.35 -1.39 -3.69
N THR A 130 0.09 -1.71 -3.35
CA THR A 130 -0.34 -1.98 -1.97
C THR A 130 -0.68 -3.46 -1.82
N GLY A 131 -0.08 -4.11 -0.83
CA GLY A 131 -0.44 -5.44 -0.35
C GLY A 131 -1.03 -5.39 1.06
N ILE A 132 -1.77 -6.44 1.42
CA ILE A 132 -2.29 -6.70 2.76
C ILE A 132 -1.79 -8.08 3.16
N GLU A 133 -0.94 -8.12 4.19
CA GLU A 133 -0.50 -9.37 4.80
C GLU A 133 -1.37 -9.69 6.02
N GLN A 134 -1.94 -10.88 6.05
CA GLN A 134 -2.65 -11.39 7.23
C GLN A 134 -1.64 -11.95 8.23
N ARG A 135 -1.61 -11.38 9.44
CA ARG A 135 -0.70 -11.85 10.49
C ARG A 135 -1.38 -12.90 11.37
N LYS A 136 -2.56 -12.53 11.88
CA LYS A 136 -3.45 -13.36 12.70
C LYS A 136 -4.82 -12.68 12.75
N ALA A 137 -5.81 -13.34 13.35
CA ALA A 137 -7.14 -12.77 13.50
C ALA A 137 -7.08 -11.36 14.15
N GLY A 138 -7.67 -10.37 13.47
CA GLY A 138 -7.73 -8.98 13.94
C GLY A 138 -6.44 -8.16 13.73
N GLU A 139 -5.38 -8.73 13.14
CA GLU A 139 -4.13 -8.00 12.89
C GLU A 139 -3.66 -8.15 11.43
N LEU A 140 -3.54 -7.01 10.75
CA LEU A 140 -3.12 -6.93 9.34
C LEU A 140 -1.89 -6.02 9.19
N THR A 141 -1.11 -6.23 8.14
CA THR A 141 -0.08 -5.29 7.68
C THR A 141 -0.46 -4.74 6.31
N VAL A 142 -0.65 -3.43 6.22
CA VAL A 142 -0.67 -2.70 4.95
C VAL A 142 0.79 -2.55 4.51
N LYS A 143 1.14 -3.17 3.37
CA LYS A 143 2.50 -3.18 2.85
C LYS A 143 2.56 -2.39 1.55
N LEU A 144 3.32 -1.31 1.56
CA LEU A 144 3.70 -0.61 0.34
C LEU A 144 4.87 -1.38 -0.28
N MET A 145 4.75 -1.83 -1.51
CA MET A 145 5.75 -2.71 -2.15
C MET A 145 6.22 -2.10 -3.45
N PHE A 146 7.53 -1.87 -3.55
CA PHE A 146 8.16 -1.63 -4.83
C PHE A 146 8.30 -2.94 -5.58
N LEU A 147 7.97 -2.93 -6.87
CA LEU A 147 8.08 -4.09 -7.75
C LEU A 147 9.02 -3.79 -8.92
N ASP A 148 9.64 -4.84 -9.45
CA ASP A 148 10.46 -4.75 -10.65
C ASP A 148 9.62 -4.16 -11.82
N PRO A 149 10.02 -2.99 -12.37
CA PRO A 149 9.35 -2.36 -13.50
C PRO A 149 9.23 -3.27 -14.72
N ALA A 150 10.13 -4.24 -14.91
CA ALA A 150 10.06 -5.18 -16.03
C ALA A 150 8.76 -6.00 -16.05
N ASN A 151 8.13 -6.19 -14.88
CA ASN A 151 6.82 -6.86 -14.79
C ASN A 151 5.65 -5.98 -15.29
N PHE A 152 5.89 -4.70 -15.52
CA PHE A 152 4.87 -3.70 -15.89
C PHE A 152 5.15 -3.01 -17.23
N ILE A 153 6.39 -3.08 -17.72
CA ILE A 153 6.80 -2.59 -19.03
C ILE A 153 6.65 -3.76 -20.01
N ASP A 154 5.59 -3.72 -20.81
CA ASP A 154 5.44 -4.62 -21.97
C ASP A 154 6.44 -4.20 -23.06
N PRO A 155 7.43 -5.03 -23.43
CA PRO A 155 8.37 -4.71 -24.51
C PRO A 155 7.67 -4.57 -25.88
N ALA A 156 6.42 -5.02 -26.05
CA ALA A 156 5.68 -4.94 -27.32
C ALA A 156 4.93 -3.61 -27.53
N ARG A 157 4.98 -2.65 -26.59
CA ARG A 157 4.32 -1.33 -26.71
C ARG A 157 5.23 -0.19 -27.16
N VAL A 158 6.47 -0.49 -27.55
CA VAL A 158 7.47 0.51 -28.00
C VAL A 158 7.99 0.23 -29.42
N SER A 159 7.26 -0.55 -30.22
CA SER A 159 7.56 -0.81 -31.64
C SER A 159 6.44 -0.33 -32.54
#